data_AF-A0A944YJI9-F1
#
_entry.id   AF-A0A944YJI9-F1
#
_cell.length_a   1.000
_cell.length_b   1.000
_cell.length_c   1.000
_cell.angle_alpha   90.00
_cell.angle_beta   90.00
_cell.angle_gamma   90.00
#
_symmetry.space_group_name_H-M   'P 1'
#
loop_
_entity.id
_entity.type
_entity.pdbx_description
1 polymer ?
#
loop_
_entity_poly.entity_id
_entity_poly.type
_entity_poly.pdbx_seq_one_letter_code
_entity_poly.pdbx_strand_id
1 'polypeptide(L)'
;MKVAHIITLILWAFGIVNLLEPFNGILFYIASVIFYLLLIAHLAECLIYRQKILKSNDSAFVAFSMTLLFGVIYLGSIKDS
;
A
#
# COMPACT_ATOMS: atom_id res chain seq x y z
N MET A 1 12.92 9.39 -3.20
CA MET A 1 13.05 8.13 -2.42
C MET A 1 12.27 8.17 -1.10
N LYS A 2 12.46 9.13 -0.18
CA LYS A 2 11.77 9.12 1.14
C LYS A 2 10.39 9.77 1.21
N VAL A 3 10.15 10.85 0.44
CA VAL A 3 8.93 11.66 0.56
C VAL A 3 7.67 10.89 0.13
N ALA A 4 7.74 10.15 -0.99
CA ALA A 4 6.62 9.36 -1.46
C ALA A 4 6.19 8.26 -0.45
N HIS A 5 7.17 7.58 0.18
CA HIS A 5 6.90 6.59 1.25
C HIS A 5 6.20 7.20 2.46
N ILE A 6 6.65 8.38 2.88
CA ILE A 6 6.06 9.09 4.02
C ILE A 6 4.62 9.49 3.69
N ILE A 7 4.36 9.96 2.46
CA ILE A 7 3.02 10.33 2.00
C ILE A 7 2.10 9.10 1.99
N THR A 8 2.53 7.95 1.43
CA THR A 8 1.70 6.73 1.45
C THR A 8 1.43 6.23 2.86
N LEU A 9 2.42 6.24 3.75
CA LEU A 9 2.23 5.86 5.15
C LEU A 9 1.24 6.77 5.88
N ILE A 10 1.32 8.08 5.65
CA ILE A 10 0.37 9.04 6.23
C ILE A 10 -1.05 8.80 5.70
N LEU A 11 -1.21 8.54 4.40
CA LEU A 11 -2.51 8.22 3.80
C LEU A 11 -3.08 6.90 4.35
N TRP A 12 -2.24 5.89 4.53
CA TRP A 12 -2.61 4.62 5.16
C TRP A 12 -3.04 4.83 6.62
N ALA A 13 -2.24 5.58 7.40
CA ALA A 13 -2.58 5.91 8.79
C ALA A 13 -3.90 6.68 8.86
N PHE A 14 -4.11 7.64 7.97
CA PHE A 14 -5.35 8.41 7.90
C PHE A 14 -6.57 7.53 7.60
N GLY A 15 -6.45 6.60 6.65
CA GLY A 15 -7.50 5.64 6.33
C GLY A 15 -7.76 4.62 7.45
N ILE A 16 -6.71 4.12 8.11
CA ILE A 16 -6.83 3.21 9.27
C ILE A 16 -7.52 3.92 10.44
N VAL A 17 -7.12 5.16 10.75
CA VAL A 17 -7.76 5.94 11.82
C VAL A 17 -9.24 6.13 11.49
N ASN A 18 -9.60 6.45 10.25
CA ASN A 18 -11.01 6.51 9.84
C ASN A 18 -11.75 5.15 9.93
N LEU A 19 -11.04 4.03 9.88
CA LEU A 19 -11.64 2.70 9.99
C LEU A 19 -11.88 2.29 11.46
N LEU A 20 -10.96 2.68 12.36
CA LEU A 20 -11.04 2.43 13.80
C LEU A 20 -11.93 3.44 14.52
N GLU A 21 -11.81 4.70 14.13
CA GLU A 21 -12.53 5.85 14.66
C GLU A 21 -13.07 6.66 13.48
N PRO A 22 -14.28 6.36 12.99
CA PRO A 22 -14.83 7.00 11.81
C PRO A 22 -14.95 8.50 12.02
N PHE A 23 -14.32 9.25 11.11
CA PHE A 23 -14.47 10.70 11.08
C PHE A 23 -15.94 11.06 10.81
N ASN A 24 -16.36 12.25 11.23
CA ASN A 24 -17.72 12.72 10.98
C ASN A 24 -17.82 13.53 9.68
N GLY A 25 -18.92 13.32 8.94
CA GLY A 25 -19.27 14.10 7.75
C GLY A 25 -18.41 13.82 6.52
N ILE A 26 -18.07 14.87 5.77
CA ILE A 26 -17.39 14.78 4.46
C ILE A 26 -16.00 14.14 4.57
N LEU A 27 -15.30 14.35 5.70
CA LEU A 27 -13.99 13.77 5.96
C LEU A 27 -14.01 12.23 5.94
N PHE A 28 -15.11 11.59 6.38
CA PHE A 28 -15.27 10.14 6.31
C PHE A 28 -15.23 9.61 4.89
N TYR A 29 -15.99 10.26 4.00
CA TYR A 29 -16.08 9.85 2.60
C TYR A 29 -14.74 10.08 1.89
N ILE A 30 -14.09 11.21 2.15
CA ILE A 30 -12.77 11.50 1.57
C ILE A 30 -11.74 10.47 2.05
N ALA A 31 -11.65 10.25 3.37
CA ALA A 31 -10.73 9.27 3.95
C ALA A 31 -10.99 7.85 3.41
N SER A 32 -12.26 7.44 3.33
CA SER A 32 -12.64 6.12 2.82
C SER A 32 -12.30 5.98 1.34
N VAL A 33 -12.61 6.97 0.51
CA VAL A 33 -12.30 6.94 -0.94
C VAL A 33 -10.79 6.85 -1.15
N ILE A 34 -10.01 7.69 -0.46
CA ILE A 34 -8.56 7.67 -0.53
C ILE A 34 -8.04 6.28 -0.11
N PHE A 35 -8.52 5.75 1.02
CA PHE A 35 -8.11 4.45 1.53
C PHE A 35 -8.41 3.31 0.55
N TYR A 36 -9.65 3.22 0.04
CA TYR A 36 -10.03 2.15 -0.89
C TYR A 36 -9.31 2.28 -2.23
N LEU A 37 -9.10 3.50 -2.75
CA LEU A 37 -8.35 3.72 -3.98
C LEU A 37 -6.89 3.30 -3.81
N LEU A 38 -6.28 3.65 -2.68
CA LEU A 38 -4.92 3.22 -2.34
C LEU A 38 -4.85 1.69 -2.20
N LEU A 39 -5.80 1.09 -1.49
CA LEU A 39 -5.90 -0.36 -1.28
C LEU A 39 -6.06 -1.12 -2.60
N ILE A 40 -6.94 -0.66 -3.49
CA ILE A 40 -7.18 -1.28 -4.80
C ILE A 40 -5.94 -1.16 -5.69
N ALA A 41 -5.29 0.01 -5.72
CA ALA A 41 -4.05 0.19 -6.49
C ALA A 41 -2.96 -0.78 -6.01
N HIS A 42 -2.75 -0.89 -4.71
CA HIS A 42 -1.76 -1.80 -4.13
C HIS A 42 -2.15 -3.28 -4.31
N LEU A 43 -3.43 -3.62 -4.23
CA LEU A 43 -3.93 -4.97 -4.54
C LEU A 43 -3.71 -5.35 -6.00
N ALA A 44 -4.00 -4.43 -6.93
CA ALA A 44 -3.80 -4.66 -8.35
C ALA A 44 -2.30 -4.85 -8.67
N GLU A 45 -1.44 -4.01 -8.11
CA GLU A 45 0.02 -4.17 -8.19
C GLU A 45 0.46 -5.51 -7.63
N CYS A 46 -0.05 -5.89 -6.46
CA CYS A 46 0.31 -7.15 -5.85
C CYS A 46 -0.16 -8.35 -6.68
N LEU A 47 -1.32 -8.29 -7.33
CA LEU A 47 -1.81 -9.33 -8.25
C LEU A 47 -0.96 -9.43 -9.53
N ILE A 48 -0.58 -8.30 -10.12
CA ILE A 48 0.25 -8.24 -11.34
C ILE A 48 1.65 -8.80 -11.04
N TYR A 49 2.25 -8.40 -9.92
CA TYR A 49 3.61 -8.78 -9.54
C TYR A 49 3.69 -10.05 -8.67
N ARG A 50 2.54 -10.66 -8.35
CA ARG A 50 2.43 -11.91 -7.57
C ARG A 50 3.35 -13.01 -8.09
N GLN A 51 3.45 -13.18 -9.40
CA GLN A 51 4.30 -14.21 -9.98
C GLN A 51 5.80 -13.95 -9.79
N LYS A 52 6.22 -12.69 -9.71
CA LYS A 52 7.60 -12.30 -9.37
C LYS A 52 7.87 -12.48 -7.88
N ILE A 53 6.91 -12.11 -7.04
CA ILE A 53 6.97 -12.22 -5.57
C ILE A 53 7.01 -13.69 -5.11
N LEU A 54 6.24 -14.58 -5.73
CA LEU A 54 6.26 -16.01 -5.42
C LEU A 54 7.57 -16.70 -5.85
N LYS A 55 8.39 -16.03 -6.66
CA LYS A 55 9.67 -16.54 -7.14
C LYS A 55 10.86 -16.04 -6.31
N SER A 56 10.66 -15.05 -5.44
CA SER A 56 11.66 -14.60 -4.46
C SER A 56 11.66 -15.50 -3.21
N ASN A 57 12.83 -15.65 -2.59
CA ASN A 57 13.07 -16.52 -1.42
C ASN A 57 12.36 -16.07 -0.13
N ASP A 58 11.78 -14.86 -0.12
CA ASP A 58 11.03 -14.32 1.01
C ASP A 58 9.60 -14.85 1.07
N SER A 59 9.08 -14.99 2.29
CA SER A 59 7.70 -15.43 2.51
C SER A 59 6.73 -14.54 1.73
N ALA A 60 5.85 -15.17 0.94
CA ALA A 60 4.91 -14.48 0.04
C ALA A 60 4.11 -13.39 0.77
N PHE A 61 3.85 -13.58 2.07
CA PHE A 61 3.14 -12.62 2.91
C PHE A 61 3.98 -11.36 3.25
N VAL A 62 5.29 -11.49 3.40
CA VAL A 62 6.22 -10.37 3.68
C VAL A 62 6.39 -9.52 2.43
N ALA A 63 6.64 -10.14 1.28
CA ALA A 63 6.72 -9.44 0.01
C ALA A 63 5.37 -8.81 -0.39
N PHE A 64 4.25 -9.46 -0.06
CA PHE A 64 2.91 -8.87 -0.18
C PHE A 64 2.75 -7.65 0.71
N SER A 65 3.15 -7.72 1.99
CA SER A 65 3.07 -6.61 2.94
C SER A 65 3.97 -5.44 2.52
N MET A 66 5.17 -5.70 2.02
CA MET A 66 6.08 -4.67 1.49
C MET A 66 5.54 -4.03 0.21
N THR A 67 4.91 -4.81 -0.68
CA THR A 67 4.24 -4.26 -1.87
C THR A 67 2.97 -3.49 -1.50
N LEU A 68 2.29 -3.87 -0.43
CA LEU A 68 1.04 -3.24 0.03
C LEU A 68 1.27 -1.96 0.86
N LEU A 69 2.43 -1.85 1.51
CA LEU A 69 2.83 -0.65 2.25
C LEU A 69 3.62 0.34 1.37
N PHE A 70 4.34 -0.13 0.35
CA PHE A 70 5.25 0.70 -0.45
C PHE A 70 4.99 0.69 -1.97
N GLY A 71 4.02 -0.08 -2.46
CA GLY A 71 3.61 -0.12 -3.88
C GLY A 71 4.75 -0.47 -4.85
N VAL A 72 4.66 0.03 -6.09
CA VAL A 72 5.71 -0.05 -7.14
C VAL A 72 7.11 0.37 -6.67
N ILE A 73 7.21 1.15 -5.59
CA ILE A 73 8.50 1.68 -5.14
C ILE A 73 9.40 0.56 -4.58
N TYR A 74 8.81 -0.53 -4.04
CA TYR A 74 9.57 -1.72 -3.64
C TYR A 74 10.12 -2.48 -4.87
N LEU A 75 9.33 -2.59 -5.94
CA LEU A 75 9.76 -3.20 -7.21
C LEU A 75 10.86 -2.42 -7.93
N GLY A 76 10.88 -1.09 -7.77
CA GLY A 76 11.98 -0.24 -8.24
C GLY A 76 13.30 -0.51 -7.50
N SER A 77 13.23 -0.93 -6.23
CA SER A 77 14.40 -1.29 -5.42
C SER A 77 14.90 -2.72 -5.68
N ILE A 78 14.05 -3.63 -6.17
CA ILE A 78 14.43 -5.01 -6.53
C ILE A 78 15.26 -5.07 -7.83
N LYS A 79 15.47 -3.94 -8.52
CA LYS A 79 16.19 -3.93 -9.81
C LYS A 79 17.71 -3.73 -9.73
N ASP A 80 18.32 -3.73 -8.54
CA ASP A 80 19.77 -3.69 -8.37
C ASP A 80 20.22 -4.55 -7.19
N SER A 81 20.39 -5.85 -7.40
CA SER A 81 21.36 -6.73 -6.73
C SER A 81 21.57 -7.99 -7.55
#